data_AF-A0A2N3FX50-F1
#
_entry.id   AF-A0A2N3FX50-F1
#
_cell.length_a   1.000
_cell.length_b   1.000
_cell.length_c   1.000
_cell.angle_alpha   90.00
_cell.angle_beta   90.00
_cell.angle_gamma   90.00
#
_symmetry.space_group_name_H-M   'P 1'
#
loop_
_entity.id
_entity.type
_entity.pdbx_description
1 polymer ?
#
loop_
_entity_poly.entity_id
_entity_poly.type
_entity_poly.pdbx_seq_one_letter_code
_entity_poly.pdbx_strand_id
1 'polypeptide(L)'
;MLVASRSRLLATGRAKAVWLGLAVAVVAGSIGFAMLLHADPVAFAGVAIAGLVGYAIVLWWVLSPLIVRLGMWAMARVGWLVGYFDETATQLVHPRRGAWELSDHHAVVQGAGVAAPFRRRVFAHLAAEADRHRVAITMTTRVPKLAAIYEADMPGLRVIGTKWTVFGKLHLLRREPTIPPAGPTNR
;
A
#
# COMPACT_ATOMS: atom_id res chain seq x y z
N MET A 1 -18.50 12.65 -1.76
CA MET A 1 -19.08 11.85 -2.87
C MET A 1 -18.47 12.37 -4.16
N LEU A 2 -17.61 11.59 -4.82
CA LEU A 2 -17.01 11.97 -6.10
C LEU A 2 -16.84 10.73 -6.98
N VAL A 3 -17.36 10.87 -8.19
CA VAL A 3 -17.45 9.89 -9.28
C VAL A 3 -16.11 9.75 -9.98
N ALA A 4 -15.77 8.53 -10.38
CA ALA A 4 -14.54 8.19 -11.08
C ALA A 4 -14.33 9.02 -12.37
N SER A 5 -13.21 9.74 -12.41
CA SER A 5 -12.69 10.38 -13.63
C SER A 5 -11.98 9.33 -14.49
N ARG A 6 -12.46 9.11 -15.72
CA ARG A 6 -11.74 8.33 -16.74
C ARG A 6 -10.47 9.09 -17.14
N SER A 7 -9.32 8.63 -16.68
CA SER A 7 -8.02 9.23 -16.99
C SER A 7 -7.60 8.97 -18.44
N ARG A 8 -7.28 10.05 -19.16
CA ARG A 8 -6.66 10.09 -20.50
C ARG A 8 -5.22 9.54 -20.48
N LEU A 9 -5.02 8.28 -20.07
CA LEU A 9 -3.69 7.68 -19.93
C LEU A 9 -3.05 7.21 -21.25
N LEU A 10 -3.79 7.23 -22.36
CA LEU A 10 -3.29 6.76 -23.67
C LEU A 10 -2.29 7.71 -24.34
N ALA A 11 -2.12 8.95 -23.86
CA ALA A 11 -1.16 9.90 -24.43
C ALA A 11 0.31 9.62 -24.06
N THR A 12 0.59 8.77 -23.06
CA THR A 12 1.95 8.60 -22.50
C THR A 12 2.76 7.42 -23.05
N GLY A 13 2.16 6.56 -23.90
CA GLY A 13 2.82 5.36 -24.42
C GLY A 13 4.00 5.66 -25.36
N ARG A 14 3.86 6.67 -26.23
CA ARG A 14 4.90 7.05 -27.20
C ARG A 14 6.12 7.69 -26.54
N ALA A 15 5.91 8.57 -25.56
CA ALA A 15 7.01 9.21 -24.83
C ALA A 15 7.87 8.17 -24.09
N LYS A 16 7.26 7.15 -23.49
CA LYS A 16 7.97 6.09 -22.78
C LYS A 16 8.81 5.20 -23.70
N ALA A 17 8.33 4.90 -24.90
CA ALA A 17 9.09 4.14 -25.89
C ALA A 17 10.32 4.92 -26.39
N VAL A 18 10.19 6.24 -26.58
CA VAL A 18 11.31 7.12 -26.96
C VAL A 18 12.38 7.15 -25.86
N TRP A 19 11.98 7.33 -24.59
CA TRP A 19 12.94 7.34 -23.48
C TRP A 19 13.63 6.00 -23.25
N LEU A 20 12.91 4.87 -23.44
CA LEU A 20 13.51 3.53 -23.36
C LEU A 20 14.55 3.32 -24.48
N GLY A 21 14.23 3.72 -25.71
CA GLY A 21 15.18 3.67 -26.82
C GLY A 21 16.42 4.54 -26.58
N LEU A 22 16.24 5.73 -26.00
CA LEU A 22 17.34 6.62 -25.64
C LEU A 22 18.25 6.00 -24.56
N ALA A 23 17.66 5.37 -23.55
CA ALA A 23 18.42 4.69 -22.48
C ALA A 23 19.24 3.51 -23.02
N VAL A 24 18.65 2.69 -23.91
CA VAL A 24 19.37 1.58 -24.57
C VAL A 24 20.52 2.13 -25.44
N ALA A 25 20.30 3.21 -26.18
CA ALA A 25 21.33 3.84 -27.00
C ALA A 25 22.48 4.41 -26.16
N VAL A 26 22.19 5.02 -25.00
CA VAL A 26 23.22 5.52 -24.07
C VAL A 26 24.04 4.38 -23.48
N VAL A 27 23.40 3.27 -23.08
CA VAL A 27 24.10 2.08 -22.56
C VAL A 27 24.97 1.43 -23.65
N ALA A 28 24.46 1.25 -24.85
CA ALA A 28 25.24 0.71 -25.97
C ALA A 28 26.42 1.62 -26.36
N GLY A 29 26.20 2.93 -26.37
CA GLY A 29 27.22 3.94 -26.66
C GLY A 29 28.32 3.99 -25.60
N SER A 30 27.97 3.83 -24.31
CA SER A 30 28.95 3.82 -23.21
C SER A 30 29.77 2.53 -23.17
N ILE A 31 29.20 1.37 -23.56
CA ILE A 31 29.95 0.13 -23.76
C ILE A 31 30.94 0.25 -24.93
N GLY A 32 30.51 0.82 -26.06
CA GLY A 32 31.38 1.06 -27.21
C GLY A 32 32.51 2.06 -26.90
N PHE A 33 32.23 3.10 -26.13
CA PHE A 33 33.22 4.08 -25.66
C PHE A 33 34.21 3.47 -24.65
N ALA A 34 33.75 2.60 -23.76
CA ALA A 34 34.61 1.86 -22.83
C ALA A 34 35.55 0.87 -23.53
N MET A 35 35.12 0.26 -24.64
CA MET A 35 35.99 -0.55 -25.51
C MET A 35 37.06 0.28 -26.22
N LEU A 36 36.78 1.56 -26.51
CA LEU A 36 37.75 2.49 -27.11
C LEU A 36 38.82 2.97 -26.11
N LEU A 37 38.51 2.95 -24.80
CA LEU A 37 39.35 3.44 -23.70
C LEU A 37 40.25 2.37 -23.06
N HIS A 38 40.56 1.27 -23.76
CA HIS A 38 41.27 0.08 -23.25
C HIS A 38 42.71 0.33 -22.70
N ALA A 39 43.13 1.59 -22.51
CA ALA A 39 44.44 1.99 -21.99
C ALA A 39 44.46 2.31 -20.48
N ASP A 40 43.32 2.54 -19.81
CA ASP A 40 43.28 2.87 -18.36
C ASP A 40 42.21 2.05 -17.60
N PRO A 41 42.63 1.12 -16.71
CA PRO A 41 41.73 0.25 -15.96
C PRO A 41 40.86 1.00 -14.93
N VAL A 42 41.30 2.15 -14.42
CA VAL A 42 40.52 2.95 -13.46
C VAL A 42 39.39 3.69 -14.17
N ALA A 43 39.67 4.25 -15.34
CA ALA A 43 38.66 4.89 -16.19
C ALA A 43 37.60 3.88 -16.66
N PHE A 44 38.02 2.67 -17.04
CA PHE A 44 37.11 1.58 -17.40
C PHE A 44 36.19 1.18 -16.24
N ALA A 45 36.74 1.00 -15.04
CA ALA A 45 35.96 0.66 -13.85
C ALA A 45 34.92 1.73 -13.51
N GLY A 46 35.30 3.02 -13.62
CA GLY A 46 34.39 4.15 -13.40
C GLY A 46 33.20 4.15 -14.37
N VAL A 47 33.45 3.95 -15.66
CA VAL A 47 32.40 3.89 -16.69
C VAL A 47 31.49 2.67 -16.50
N ALA A 48 32.05 1.51 -16.16
CA ALA A 48 31.28 0.30 -15.90
C ALA A 48 30.34 0.48 -14.68
N ILE A 49 30.83 1.07 -13.59
CA ILE A 49 30.01 1.35 -12.41
C ILE A 49 28.90 2.35 -12.73
N ALA A 50 29.23 3.46 -13.42
CA ALA A 50 28.23 4.45 -13.82
C ALA A 50 27.15 3.86 -14.73
N GLY A 51 27.55 3.01 -15.69
CA GLY A 51 26.63 2.27 -16.56
C GLY A 51 25.72 1.32 -15.78
N LEU A 52 26.26 0.58 -14.82
CA LEU A 52 25.50 -0.33 -13.96
C LEU A 52 24.48 0.42 -13.09
N VAL A 53 24.89 1.53 -12.48
CA VAL A 53 24.01 2.38 -11.65
C VAL A 53 22.91 3.01 -12.51
N GLY A 54 23.26 3.56 -13.67
CA GLY A 54 22.30 4.10 -14.62
C GLY A 54 21.29 3.06 -15.10
N TYR A 55 21.76 1.86 -15.42
CA TYR A 55 20.91 0.73 -15.78
C TYR A 55 19.97 0.34 -14.65
N ALA A 56 20.46 0.24 -13.41
CA ALA A 56 19.64 -0.07 -12.24
C ALA A 56 18.57 1.00 -11.99
N ILE A 57 18.90 2.29 -12.15
CA ILE A 57 17.93 3.40 -12.03
C ILE A 57 16.84 3.29 -13.09
N VAL A 58 17.21 3.10 -14.37
CA VAL A 58 16.24 2.96 -15.48
C VAL A 58 15.38 1.73 -15.28
N LEU A 59 15.98 0.60 -14.91
CA LEU A 59 15.29 -0.65 -14.63
C LEU A 59 14.28 -0.46 -13.49
N TRP A 60 14.69 0.16 -12.38
CA TRP A 60 13.79 0.51 -11.28
C TRP A 60 12.65 1.44 -11.71
N TRP A 61 12.94 2.42 -12.57
CA TRP A 61 11.95 3.38 -13.08
C TRP A 61 10.87 2.70 -13.94
N VAL A 62 11.24 1.65 -14.68
CA VAL A 62 10.32 0.84 -15.49
C VAL A 62 9.58 -0.21 -14.66
N LEU A 63 10.27 -0.91 -13.75
CA LEU A 63 9.68 -1.97 -12.93
C LEU A 63 8.79 -1.46 -11.82
N SER A 64 9.12 -0.35 -11.17
CA SER A 64 8.32 0.19 -10.06
C SER A 64 6.84 0.42 -10.41
N PRO A 65 6.46 1.07 -11.54
CA PRO A 65 5.05 1.22 -11.88
C PRO A 65 4.39 -0.11 -12.23
N LEU A 66 5.14 -1.08 -12.78
CA LEU A 66 4.62 -2.41 -13.08
C LEU A 66 4.33 -3.20 -11.79
N ILE A 67 5.25 -3.16 -10.82
CA ILE A 67 5.08 -3.77 -9.49
C ILE A 67 3.87 -3.18 -8.79
N VAL A 68 3.75 -1.85 -8.77
CA VAL A 68 2.60 -1.15 -8.18
C VAL A 68 1.30 -1.54 -8.90
N ARG A 69 1.31 -1.61 -10.24
CA ARG A 69 0.12 -1.96 -11.03
C ARG A 69 -0.29 -3.42 -10.87
N LEU A 70 0.66 -4.34 -10.80
CA LEU A 70 0.40 -5.76 -10.51
C LEU A 70 -0.10 -5.94 -9.08
N GLY A 71 0.45 -5.19 -8.11
CA GLY A 71 -0.06 -5.10 -6.75
C GLY A 71 -1.51 -4.63 -6.74
N MET A 72 -1.81 -3.48 -7.37
CA MET A 72 -3.17 -2.96 -7.49
C MET A 72 -4.12 -3.94 -8.19
N TRP A 73 -3.67 -4.64 -9.22
CA TRP A 73 -4.50 -5.59 -9.96
C TRP A 73 -4.77 -6.88 -9.20
N ALA A 74 -3.77 -7.39 -8.48
CA ALA A 74 -3.94 -8.51 -7.55
C ALA A 74 -4.91 -8.14 -6.43
N MET A 75 -4.79 -6.93 -5.88
CA MET A 75 -5.70 -6.42 -4.84
C MET A 75 -7.12 -6.19 -5.38
N ALA A 76 -7.26 -5.65 -6.60
CA ALA A 76 -8.55 -5.47 -7.26
C ALA A 76 -9.29 -6.79 -7.52
N ARG A 77 -8.56 -7.88 -7.80
CA ARG A 77 -9.14 -9.23 -7.97
C ARG A 77 -9.62 -9.87 -6.67
N VAL A 78 -9.11 -9.42 -5.53
CA VAL A 78 -9.56 -9.86 -4.19
C VAL A 78 -10.80 -9.06 -3.73
N GLY A 79 -11.12 -7.98 -4.43
CA GLY A 79 -12.26 -7.10 -4.18
C GLY A 79 -11.94 -6.10 -3.08
N TRP A 80 -11.87 -4.82 -3.40
CA TRP A 80 -11.93 -3.78 -2.38
C TRP A 80 -13.39 -3.57 -2.00
N LEU A 81 -13.70 -3.50 -0.70
CA LEU A 81 -15.04 -3.15 -0.27
C LEU A 81 -15.20 -1.63 -0.33
N VAL A 82 -14.29 -0.88 0.31
CA VAL A 82 -14.32 0.59 0.38
C VAL A 82 -12.91 1.15 0.67
N GLY A 83 -12.58 2.29 0.06
CA GLY A 83 -11.42 3.10 0.42
C GLY A 83 -11.84 4.49 0.93
N TYR A 84 -11.22 4.93 2.03
CA TYR A 84 -11.40 6.25 2.62
C TYR A 84 -10.12 7.06 2.43
N PHE A 85 -10.26 8.34 2.07
CA PHE A 85 -9.14 9.21 1.76
C PHE A 85 -9.42 10.62 2.28
N ASP A 86 -8.42 11.25 2.88
CA ASP A 86 -8.35 12.69 3.04
C ASP A 86 -6.90 13.18 2.87
N GLU A 87 -6.67 14.48 3.09
CA GLU A 87 -5.36 15.12 2.96
C GLU A 87 -4.33 14.62 3.99
N THR A 88 -4.77 13.92 5.04
CA THR A 88 -3.94 13.49 6.17
C THR A 88 -3.67 12.00 6.17
N ALA A 89 -4.59 11.20 5.65
CA ALA A 89 -4.49 9.75 5.67
C ALA A 89 -5.40 9.03 4.67
N THR A 90 -5.10 7.74 4.52
CA THR A 90 -5.92 6.80 3.76
C THR A 90 -6.24 5.58 4.62
N GLN A 91 -7.40 4.97 4.38
CA GLN A 91 -7.79 3.69 4.98
C GLN A 91 -8.44 2.81 3.93
N LEU A 92 -7.88 1.63 3.70
CA LEU A 92 -8.47 0.65 2.79
C LEU A 92 -9.12 -0.50 3.56
N VAL A 93 -10.24 -1.00 3.02
CA VAL A 93 -11.02 -2.12 3.56
C VAL A 93 -11.33 -3.12 2.47
N HIS A 94 -11.06 -4.39 2.72
CA HIS A 94 -11.37 -5.48 1.80
C HIS A 94 -11.93 -6.71 2.53
N PRO A 95 -12.75 -7.53 1.86
CA PRO A 95 -13.24 -8.76 2.44
C PRO A 95 -12.12 -9.81 2.48
N ARG A 96 -11.98 -10.49 3.61
CA ARG A 96 -11.07 -11.62 3.78
C ARG A 96 -11.64 -12.63 4.75
N ARG A 97 -11.81 -13.88 4.29
CA ARG A 97 -12.28 -15.01 5.11
C ARG A 97 -13.58 -14.69 5.88
N GLY A 98 -14.53 -14.02 5.21
CA GLY A 98 -15.82 -13.63 5.82
C GLY A 98 -15.75 -12.45 6.80
N ALA A 99 -14.61 -11.77 6.90
CA ALA A 99 -14.42 -10.56 7.70
C ALA A 99 -14.00 -9.38 6.81
N TRP A 100 -14.03 -8.17 7.35
CA TRP A 100 -13.43 -6.99 6.73
C TRP A 100 -12.03 -6.78 7.30
N GLU A 101 -11.01 -6.91 6.47
CA GLU A 101 -9.63 -6.63 6.84
C GLU A 101 -9.29 -5.17 6.52
N LEU A 102 -8.74 -4.47 7.52
CA LEU A 102 -8.17 -3.13 7.39
C LEU A 102 -6.65 -3.30 7.25
N SER A 103 -6.13 -3.14 6.04
CA SER A 103 -4.72 -3.43 5.74
C SER A 103 -3.83 -2.22 5.54
N ASP A 104 -4.39 -1.10 5.10
CA ASP A 104 -3.59 0.04 4.66
C ASP A 104 -4.07 1.30 5.37
N HIS A 105 -3.34 1.69 6.42
CA HIS A 105 -3.47 2.98 7.06
C HIS A 105 -2.19 3.76 6.79
N HIS A 106 -2.21 4.60 5.75
CA HIS A 106 -1.13 5.54 5.49
C HIS A 106 -1.49 6.89 6.09
N ALA A 107 -0.59 7.47 6.87
CA ALA A 107 -0.67 8.86 7.31
C ALA A 107 0.44 9.66 6.64
N VAL A 108 0.11 10.84 6.10
CA VAL A 108 1.05 11.74 5.41
C VAL A 108 2.21 12.12 6.34
N VAL A 109 1.93 12.30 7.63
CA VAL A 109 2.95 12.47 8.67
C VAL A 109 2.76 11.40 9.75
N GLN A 110 3.72 10.49 9.86
CA GLN A 110 3.69 9.42 10.86
C GLN A 110 4.01 9.97 12.26
N GLY A 111 3.34 9.45 13.29
CA GLY A 111 3.64 9.75 14.69
C GLY A 111 3.20 11.13 15.21
N ALA A 112 2.88 12.08 14.33
CA ALA A 112 2.43 13.43 14.71
C ALA A 112 0.94 13.52 15.08
N GLY A 113 0.19 12.42 14.98
CA GLY A 113 -1.24 12.37 15.36
C GLY A 113 -2.19 13.10 14.41
N VAL A 114 -1.70 13.73 13.34
CA VAL A 114 -2.49 14.51 12.37
C VAL A 114 -3.65 13.71 11.76
N ALA A 115 -3.44 12.41 11.53
CA ALA A 115 -4.45 11.50 10.99
C ALA A 115 -5.50 11.01 12.03
N ALA A 116 -5.38 11.39 13.31
CA ALA A 116 -6.28 10.90 14.35
C ALA A 116 -7.76 11.27 14.13
N PRO A 117 -8.13 12.51 13.76
CA PRO A 117 -9.52 12.86 13.47
C PRO A 117 -10.09 12.06 12.30
N PHE A 118 -9.31 11.88 11.22
CA PHE A 118 -9.70 11.04 10.09
C PHE A 118 -9.96 9.60 10.53
N ARG A 119 -8.99 8.99 11.22
CA ARG A 119 -9.07 7.60 11.66
C ARG A 119 -10.27 7.37 12.56
N ARG A 120 -10.53 8.23 13.54
CA ARG A 120 -11.69 8.11 14.43
C ARG A 120 -13.02 8.15 13.68
N ARG A 121 -13.18 9.07 12.72
CA ARG A 121 -14.39 9.14 11.88
C ARG A 121 -14.59 7.87 11.06
N VAL A 122 -13.53 7.41 10.39
CA VAL A 122 -13.57 6.21 9.56
C VAL A 122 -13.82 4.96 10.41
N PHE A 123 -13.18 4.84 11.57
CA PHE A 123 -13.34 3.70 12.47
C PHE A 123 -14.75 3.63 13.07
N ALA A 124 -15.31 4.77 13.48
CA ALA A 124 -16.68 4.84 13.96
C ALA A 124 -17.69 4.44 12.86
N HIS A 125 -17.51 4.96 11.65
CA HIS A 125 -18.36 4.60 10.52
C HIS A 125 -18.25 3.12 10.15
N LEU A 126 -17.03 2.58 10.05
CA LEU A 126 -16.80 1.16 9.76
C LEU A 126 -17.35 0.24 10.83
N ALA A 127 -17.24 0.60 12.10
CA ALA A 127 -17.85 -0.15 13.19
C ALA A 127 -19.37 -0.24 13.02
N ALA A 128 -20.04 0.88 12.70
CA ALA A 128 -21.48 0.92 12.46
C ALA A 128 -21.91 0.16 11.20
N GLU A 129 -21.11 0.19 10.12
CA GLU A 129 -21.37 -0.63 8.94
C GLU A 129 -21.16 -2.13 9.23
N ALA A 130 -20.10 -2.48 9.96
CA ALA A 130 -19.82 -3.86 10.35
C ALA A 130 -20.95 -4.45 11.21
N ASP A 131 -21.51 -3.66 12.13
CA ASP A 131 -22.67 -4.07 12.93
C ASP A 131 -23.91 -4.31 12.07
N ARG A 132 -24.21 -3.40 11.13
CA ARG A 132 -25.33 -3.55 10.19
C ARG A 132 -25.20 -4.78 9.32
N HIS A 133 -24.01 -5.05 8.81
CA HIS A 133 -23.73 -6.18 7.95
C HIS A 133 -23.44 -7.49 8.71
N ARG A 134 -23.33 -7.42 10.05
CA ARG A 134 -22.95 -8.54 10.93
C ARG A 134 -21.61 -9.16 10.50
N VAL A 135 -20.64 -8.32 10.17
CA VAL A 135 -19.30 -8.73 9.73
C VAL A 135 -18.26 -8.33 10.76
N ALA A 136 -17.32 -9.23 11.05
CA ALA A 136 -16.19 -8.91 11.92
C ALA A 136 -15.19 -8.00 11.20
N ILE A 137 -14.53 -7.11 11.94
CA ILE A 137 -13.39 -6.34 11.44
C ILE A 137 -12.10 -6.96 11.96
N THR A 138 -11.10 -7.12 11.09
CA THR A 138 -9.76 -7.59 11.45
C THR A 138 -8.71 -6.58 10.99
N MET A 139 -7.63 -6.49 11.74
CA MET A 139 -6.45 -5.73 11.32
C MET A 139 -5.19 -6.30 11.97
N THR A 140 -4.03 -5.95 11.43
CA THR A 140 -2.76 -6.35 12.01
C THR A 140 -1.80 -5.18 12.07
N THR A 141 -0.94 -5.16 13.08
CA THR A 141 0.12 -4.16 13.19
C THR A 141 1.33 -4.75 13.89
N ARG A 142 2.52 -4.29 13.51
CA ARG A 142 3.77 -4.64 14.22
C ARG A 142 4.13 -3.64 15.31
N VAL A 143 3.43 -2.50 15.37
CA VAL A 143 3.74 -1.42 16.30
C VAL A 143 2.77 -1.47 17.49
N PRO A 144 3.24 -1.80 18.71
CA PRO A 144 2.37 -1.92 19.88
C PRO A 144 1.60 -0.63 20.19
N LYS A 145 2.27 0.52 20.02
CA LYS A 145 1.64 1.85 20.17
C LYS A 145 0.46 2.04 19.21
N LEU A 146 0.56 1.56 17.96
CA LEU A 146 -0.55 1.63 17.01
C LEU A 146 -1.69 0.68 17.40
N ALA A 147 -1.40 -0.51 17.93
CA ALA A 147 -2.44 -1.40 18.43
C ALA A 147 -3.30 -0.71 19.50
N ALA A 148 -2.65 -0.09 20.50
CA ALA A 148 -3.34 0.65 21.56
C ALA A 148 -4.14 1.85 21.01
N ILE A 149 -3.59 2.60 20.06
CA ILE A 149 -4.30 3.70 19.40
C ILE A 149 -5.54 3.19 18.66
N TYR A 150 -5.43 2.05 17.96
CA TYR A 150 -6.55 1.49 17.21
C TYR A 150 -7.64 0.95 18.13
N GLU A 151 -7.29 0.29 19.24
CA GLU A 151 -8.26 -0.13 20.26
C GLU A 151 -8.98 1.07 20.89
N ALA A 152 -8.27 2.18 21.11
CA ALA A 152 -8.87 3.40 21.63
C ALA A 152 -9.80 4.10 20.62
N ASP A 153 -9.45 4.09 19.34
CA ASP A 153 -10.19 4.80 18.30
C ASP A 153 -11.35 3.98 17.69
N MET A 154 -11.36 2.64 17.83
CA MET A 154 -12.42 1.76 17.33
C MET A 154 -13.12 1.02 18.48
N PRO A 155 -14.35 1.40 18.86
CA PRO A 155 -15.11 0.71 19.89
C PRO A 155 -15.29 -0.79 19.57
N GLY A 156 -14.94 -1.65 20.53
CA GLY A 156 -15.07 -3.10 20.40
C GLY A 156 -13.91 -3.80 19.68
N LEU A 157 -12.95 -3.05 19.13
CA LEU A 157 -11.71 -3.63 18.61
C LEU A 157 -10.80 -4.02 19.77
N ARG A 158 -10.25 -5.23 19.72
CA ARG A 158 -9.32 -5.75 20.73
C ARG A 158 -8.17 -6.52 20.10
N VAL A 159 -7.00 -6.51 20.73
CA VAL A 159 -5.94 -7.47 20.43
C VAL A 159 -6.39 -8.87 20.85
N ILE A 160 -6.52 -9.77 19.89
CA ILE A 160 -6.93 -11.16 20.11
C ILE A 160 -5.75 -12.14 20.17
N GLY A 161 -4.56 -11.67 19.82
CA GLY A 161 -3.37 -12.51 19.83
C GLY A 161 -2.18 -11.87 19.16
N THR A 162 -1.09 -12.62 19.14
CA THR A 162 0.15 -12.18 18.51
C THR A 162 0.76 -13.33 17.72
N LYS A 163 1.37 -13.03 16.57
CA LYS A 163 2.04 -13.99 15.70
C LYS A 163 3.48 -13.57 15.48
N TRP A 164 4.42 -14.49 15.61
CA TRP A 164 5.82 -14.24 15.24
C TRP A 164 6.00 -14.35 13.72
N THR A 165 6.72 -13.40 13.15
CA THR A 165 7.09 -13.37 11.72
C THR A 165 8.59 -13.11 11.60
N VAL A 166 9.16 -13.32 10.41
CA VAL A 166 10.57 -13.00 10.11
C VAL A 166 10.88 -11.52 10.40
N PHE A 167 9.87 -10.65 10.36
CA PHE A 167 9.97 -9.22 10.63
C PHE A 167 9.53 -8.84 12.06
N GLY A 168 9.55 -9.80 12.99
CA GLY A 168 9.18 -9.60 14.39
C GLY A 168 7.72 -9.91 14.71
N LYS A 169 7.25 -9.39 15.84
CA LYS A 169 5.94 -9.69 16.45
C LYS A 169 4.82 -8.91 15.75
N LEU A 170 3.80 -9.62 15.32
CA LEU A 170 2.60 -9.08 14.68
C LEU A 170 1.42 -9.17 15.66
N HIS A 171 0.81 -8.04 16.00
CA HIS A 171 -0.41 -7.97 16.80
C HIS A 171 -1.61 -8.19 15.89
N LEU A 172 -2.50 -9.09 16.30
CA LEU A 172 -3.74 -9.40 15.61
C LEU A 172 -4.88 -8.73 16.36
N LEU A 173 -5.59 -7.82 15.71
CA LEU A 173 -6.74 -7.14 16.28
C LEU A 173 -8.01 -7.58 15.59
N ARG A 174 -9.08 -7.70 16.37
CA ARG A 174 -10.39 -8.11 15.87
C ARG A 174 -11.49 -7.41 16.65
N ARG A 175 -12.54 -7.02 15.93
CA ARG A 175 -13.81 -6.52 16.46
C ARG A 175 -14.91 -7.43 15.95
N GLU A 176 -15.69 -7.98 16.85
CA GLU A 176 -16.94 -8.66 16.49
C GLU A 176 -18.06 -7.63 16.27
N PRO A 177 -19.03 -7.91 15.39
CA PRO A 177 -20.20 -7.06 15.26
C PRO A 177 -21.00 -7.09 16.56
N THR A 178 -21.48 -5.94 16.99
CA THR A 178 -22.39 -5.85 18.15
C THR A 178 -23.76 -6.34 17.70
N ILE A 179 -24.20 -7.47 18.25
CA ILE A 179 -25.56 -7.99 18.02
C ILE A 179 -26.47 -7.27 19.01
N PRO A 180 -27.49 -6.51 18.55
CA PRO A 180 -28.50 -6.00 19.47
C PRO A 180 -29.14 -7.19 20.20
N PRO A 181 -29.41 -7.11 21.52
CA PRO A 181 -30.12 -8.17 22.22
C PRO A 181 -31.38 -8.50 21.42
N ALA A 182 -31.62 -9.79 21.18
CA ALA A 182 -32.86 -10.24 20.55
C ALA A 182 -34.01 -9.58 21.32
N GLY A 183 -34.81 -8.75 20.65
CA GLY A 183 -36.01 -8.19 21.25
C GLY A 183 -36.86 -9.31 21.83
N PRO A 184 -37.68 -9.05 22.86
CA PRO A 184 -38.45 -10.08 23.52
C PRO A 184 -39.18 -10.91 22.47
N THR A 185 -38.88 -12.21 22.44
CA THR A 185 -39.68 -13.20 21.72
C THR A 185 -41.05 -13.14 22.36
N ASN A 186 -41.97 -12.42 21.72
CA ASN A 186 -43.38 -12.55 22.03
C ASN A 186 -43.76 -13.99 21.67
N ARG A 187 -43.92 -14.78 22.74
CA ARG A 187 -44.56 -16.10 22.89
C ARG A 187 -44.89 -16.86 21.62
#